data_AF-A0A8D8RFL3-F1
#
_entry.id   AF-A0A8D8RFL3-F1
#
_cell.length_a   1.000
_cell.length_b   1.000
_cell.length_c   1.000
_cell.angle_alpha   90.00
_cell.angle_beta   90.00
_cell.angle_gamma   90.00
#
_symmetry.space_group_name_H-M   'P 1'
#
loop_
_entity.id
_entity.type
_entity.pdbx_description
1 polymer ?
#
loop_
_entity_poly.entity_id
_entity_poly.type
_entity_poly.pdbx_seq_one_letter_code
_entity_poly.pdbx_strand_id
1 'polypeptide(L)'
;MSRELLKVFIRGSELSASSLPFTHISVRYRKPIWLPTAPSKKFKIPPRTVLPDNEKRELDRLTKNYKTYNKAILAYHGEINARQSVTDPGVIEAQRRAVEEDWEHSNNLNAEWNAEVAAEREQRLAIEKEEKVIQIVAEKEAKKQKESEDLERAEQAVQAEIENSKTFITRDNIDQYIEQALSSHIDYNFAIDKEGNVYQGKKANPRNSKEVLAEDQQEAAKNHGLFRLFSSQ
;
A
#
# COMPACT_ATOMS: atom_id res chain seq x y z
N MET A 1 -21.74 0.30 24.09
CA MET A 1 -20.79 -0.04 23.00
C MET A 1 -20.66 -1.54 22.93
N SER A 2 -21.53 -2.18 22.13
CA SER A 2 -21.51 -3.62 21.88
C SER A 2 -20.34 -3.95 20.95
N ARG A 3 -19.54 -4.96 21.31
CA ARG A 3 -18.57 -5.57 20.40
C ARG A 3 -19.21 -6.83 19.83
N GLU A 4 -19.71 -6.72 18.60
CA GLU A 4 -20.23 -7.86 17.85
C GLU A 4 -19.06 -8.78 17.46
N LEU A 5 -19.15 -10.05 17.84
CA LEU A 5 -18.24 -11.09 17.41
C LEU A 5 -18.64 -11.53 15.99
N LEU A 6 -17.78 -11.21 15.01
CA LEU A 6 -17.84 -11.74 13.64
C LEU A 6 -17.71 -13.27 13.68
N LYS A 7 -18.86 -13.98 13.62
CA LYS A 7 -18.93 -15.41 13.30
C LYS A 7 -18.66 -15.57 11.80
N VAL A 8 -17.43 -15.87 11.43
CA VAL A 8 -17.10 -16.36 10.08
C VAL A 8 -17.62 -17.79 9.97
N PHE A 9 -18.76 -17.93 9.30
CA PHE A 9 -19.38 -19.21 8.99
C PHE A 9 -18.68 -19.79 7.76
N ILE A 10 -17.65 -20.63 7.97
CA ILE A 10 -17.01 -21.36 6.89
C ILE A 10 -17.97 -22.50 6.50
N ARG A 11 -18.68 -22.32 5.38
CA ARG A 11 -19.45 -23.40 4.73
C ARG A 11 -18.47 -24.51 4.37
N GLY A 12 -18.67 -25.68 4.99
CA GLY A 12 -17.87 -26.87 4.71
C GLY A 12 -18.09 -27.34 3.27
N SER A 13 -17.12 -27.04 2.40
CA SER A 13 -16.91 -27.72 1.12
C SER A 13 -15.71 -28.65 1.28
N GLU A 14 -15.97 -29.95 1.17
CA GLU A 14 -15.08 -30.97 0.59
C GLU A 14 -13.56 -30.74 0.76
N LEU A 15 -13.09 -30.74 2.00
CA LEU A 15 -11.66 -30.88 2.25
C LEU A 15 -11.30 -32.36 2.09
N SER A 16 -10.72 -32.70 0.95
CA SER A 16 -10.02 -33.97 0.78
C SER A 16 -8.92 -34.07 1.84
N ALA A 17 -8.76 -35.27 2.40
CA ALA A 17 -7.86 -35.55 3.53
C ALA A 17 -6.37 -35.19 3.26
N SER A 18 -6.01 -34.87 2.01
CA SER A 18 -4.66 -34.46 1.59
C SER A 18 -4.33 -32.98 1.86
N SER A 19 -5.30 -32.16 2.30
CA SER A 19 -5.12 -30.70 2.42
C SER A 19 -4.96 -30.16 3.85
N LEU A 20 -4.91 -30.99 4.89
CA LEU A 20 -4.74 -30.52 6.28
C LEU A 20 -3.24 -30.27 6.58
N PRO A 21 -2.75 -29.02 6.66
CA PRO A 21 -1.35 -28.72 6.84
C PRO A 21 -1.06 -28.50 8.34
N PHE A 22 -1.39 -29.47 9.19
CA PHE A 22 -0.90 -29.47 10.58
C PHE A 22 -1.17 -30.82 11.23
N THR A 23 -0.35 -31.82 10.94
CA THR A 23 -0.25 -32.96 11.87
C THR A 23 0.42 -32.43 13.13
N HIS A 24 -0.37 -32.18 14.18
CA HIS A 24 0.15 -32.00 15.53
C HIS A 24 0.84 -33.33 15.90
N ILE A 25 2.11 -33.48 15.55
CA ILE A 25 2.95 -34.55 16.07
C ILE A 25 3.10 -34.22 17.56
N SER A 26 2.22 -34.77 18.39
CA SER A 26 2.42 -34.72 19.83
C SER A 26 3.71 -35.48 20.12
N VAL A 27 4.77 -34.72 20.39
CA VAL A 27 6.05 -35.28 20.83
C VAL A 27 5.77 -35.98 22.15
N ARG A 28 5.65 -37.31 22.12
CA ARG A 28 5.59 -38.11 23.34
C ARG A 28 6.92 -37.91 24.08
N TYR A 29 6.92 -37.07 25.10
CA TYR A 29 8.08 -36.83 25.97
C TYR A 29 8.48 -38.11 26.71
N ARG A 30 9.24 -38.97 26.03
CA ARG A 30 9.97 -40.07 26.66
C ARG A 30 11.31 -39.53 27.14
N LYS A 31 11.84 -40.13 28.21
CA LYS A 31 13.18 -39.78 28.70
C LYS A 31 14.20 -40.07 27.59
N PRO A 32 15.05 -39.10 27.20
CA PRO A 32 16.09 -39.32 26.21
C PRO A 32 17.18 -40.23 26.77
N ILE A 33 17.95 -40.88 25.89
CA ILE A 33 18.93 -41.92 26.24
C ILE A 33 20.00 -41.42 27.23
N TRP A 34 20.39 -40.15 27.16
CA TRP A 34 21.42 -39.54 28.02
C TRP A 34 20.94 -39.20 29.44
N LEU A 35 19.64 -39.25 29.72
CA LEU A 35 19.12 -38.94 31.05
C LEU A 35 19.19 -40.19 31.93
N PRO A 36 19.69 -40.12 33.17
CA PRO A 36 19.80 -41.29 34.03
C PRO A 36 18.43 -41.86 34.39
N THR A 37 18.41 -43.17 34.66
CA THR A 37 17.24 -43.83 35.24
C THR A 37 16.94 -43.25 36.63
N ALA A 38 15.65 -43.12 36.95
CA ALA A 38 15.22 -42.60 38.25
C ALA A 38 15.78 -43.49 39.38
N PRO A 39 16.23 -42.93 40.52
CA PRO A 39 16.81 -43.70 41.62
C PRO A 39 15.96 -44.89 42.07
N SER A 40 14.63 -44.70 42.14
CA SER A 40 13.66 -45.75 42.49
C SER A 40 13.54 -46.90 41.47
N LYS A 41 14.01 -46.70 40.23
CA LYS A 41 13.99 -47.69 39.15
C LYS A 41 15.36 -48.30 38.85
N LYS A 42 16.45 -47.77 39.41
CA LYS A 42 17.83 -48.25 39.14
C LYS A 42 18.02 -49.73 39.46
N PHE A 43 17.40 -50.21 40.54
CA PHE A 43 17.55 -51.58 41.04
C PHE A 43 16.23 -52.36 41.07
N LYS A 44 15.15 -51.82 40.49
CA LYS A 44 13.84 -52.47 40.51
C LYS A 44 13.78 -53.53 39.41
N ILE A 45 13.84 -54.80 39.80
CA ILE A 45 13.63 -55.94 38.90
C ILE A 45 12.13 -56.25 38.85
N PRO A 46 11.46 -56.11 37.69
CA PRO A 46 10.05 -56.50 37.57
C PRO A 46 9.91 -58.01 37.81
N PRO A 47 8.99 -58.45 38.69
CA PRO A 47 8.76 -59.88 38.87
C PRO A 47 8.20 -60.47 37.58
N ARG A 48 8.69 -61.65 37.18
CA ARG A 48 8.13 -62.38 36.05
C ARG A 48 6.78 -62.96 36.45
N THR A 49 5.81 -62.84 35.55
CA THR A 49 4.53 -63.54 35.72
C THR A 49 4.77 -65.05 35.58
N VAL A 50 4.33 -65.82 36.58
CA VAL A 50 4.43 -67.28 36.55
C VAL A 50 3.11 -67.82 36.03
N LEU A 51 3.11 -68.26 34.78
CA LEU A 51 1.97 -68.99 34.20
C LEU A 51 2.08 -70.48 34.54
N PRO A 52 0.96 -71.21 34.68
CA PRO A 52 0.98 -72.66 34.77
C PRO A 52 1.48 -73.26 33.45
N ASP A 53 2.17 -74.40 33.52
CA ASP A 53 2.88 -74.94 32.35
C ASP A 53 1.95 -75.42 31.22
N ASN A 54 0.74 -75.84 31.56
CA ASN A 54 -0.27 -76.23 30.57
C ASN A 54 -0.70 -75.02 29.71
N GLU A 55 -0.96 -73.87 30.33
CA GLU A 55 -1.34 -72.65 29.60
C GLU A 55 -0.20 -72.12 28.74
N LYS A 56 1.05 -72.17 29.23
CA LYS A 56 2.22 -71.77 28.43
C LYS A 56 2.32 -72.59 27.14
N ARG A 57 2.15 -73.91 27.24
CA ARG A 57 2.22 -74.82 26.09
C ARG A 57 1.11 -74.53 25.07
N GLU A 58 -0.12 -74.29 25.55
CA GLU A 58 -1.24 -73.95 24.66
C GLU A 58 -1.06 -72.57 24.03
N LEU A 59 -0.61 -71.55 24.77
CA LEU A 59 -0.30 -70.24 24.22
C LEU A 59 0.80 -70.30 23.16
N ASP A 60 1.85 -71.10 23.39
CA ASP A 60 2.91 -71.31 22.42
C ASP A 60 2.38 -71.99 21.16
N ARG A 61 1.55 -73.04 21.30
CA ARG A 61 0.91 -73.72 20.18
C ARG A 61 0.04 -72.76 19.36
N LEU A 62 -0.84 -72.00 20.02
CA LEU A 62 -1.72 -71.04 19.36
C LEU A 62 -0.94 -69.93 18.66
N THR A 63 0.08 -69.38 19.33
CA THR A 63 0.92 -68.32 18.78
C THR A 63 1.69 -68.80 17.55
N LYS A 64 2.23 -70.03 17.60
CA LYS A 64 2.91 -70.64 16.45
C LYS A 64 1.94 -70.82 15.29
N ASN A 65 0.77 -71.40 15.53
CA ASN A 65 -0.25 -71.60 14.49
C ASN A 65 -0.67 -70.29 13.85
N TYR A 66 -1.01 -69.28 14.66
CA TYR A 66 -1.38 -67.95 14.20
C TYR A 66 -0.28 -67.31 13.34
N LYS A 67 0.98 -67.34 13.80
CA LYS A 67 2.11 -66.79 13.04
C LYS A 67 2.32 -67.52 11.72
N THR A 68 2.17 -68.84 11.69
CA THR A 68 2.27 -69.65 10.48
C THR A 68 1.19 -69.26 9.46
N TYR A 69 -0.07 -69.15 9.89
CA TYR A 69 -1.17 -68.76 9.01
C TYR A 69 -0.99 -67.35 8.44
N ASN A 70 -0.63 -66.38 9.28
CA ASN A 70 -0.37 -65.01 8.78
C ASN A 70 0.81 -64.96 7.83
N LYS A 71 1.88 -65.74 8.09
CA LYS A 71 3.02 -65.82 7.17
C LYS A 71 2.59 -66.34 5.80
N ALA A 72 1.70 -67.34 5.75
CA ALA A 72 1.16 -67.86 4.50
C ALA A 72 0.32 -66.81 3.76
N ILE A 73 -0.54 -66.07 4.47
CA ILE A 73 -1.35 -64.98 3.89
C ILE A 73 -0.45 -63.89 3.29
N LEU A 74 0.57 -63.46 4.04
CA LEU A 74 1.51 -62.44 3.57
C LEU A 74 2.30 -62.91 2.34
N ALA A 75 2.71 -64.18 2.30
CA ALA A 75 3.36 -64.76 1.13
C ALA A 75 2.44 -64.74 -0.11
N TYR A 76 1.18 -65.15 0.06
CA TYR A 76 0.18 -65.14 -1.01
C TYR A 76 -0.06 -63.72 -1.57
N HIS A 77 -0.21 -62.72 -0.70
CA HIS A 77 -0.31 -61.33 -1.14
C HIS A 77 0.95 -60.83 -1.84
N GLY A 78 2.13 -61.26 -1.36
CA GLY A 78 3.40 -60.99 -2.04
C GLY A 78 3.42 -61.51 -3.47
N GLU A 79 2.93 -62.73 -3.70
CA GLU A 79 2.82 -63.31 -5.04
C GLU A 79 1.82 -62.57 -5.93
N ILE A 80 0.64 -62.19 -5.41
CA ILE A 80 -0.34 -61.40 -6.17
C ILE A 80 0.29 -60.08 -6.61
N ASN A 81 0.93 -59.36 -5.69
CA ASN A 81 1.56 -58.09 -5.97
C ASN A 81 2.70 -58.26 -6.97
N ALA A 82 3.50 -59.34 -6.86
CA ALA A 82 4.53 -59.65 -7.83
C ALA A 82 3.94 -59.88 -9.23
N ARG A 83 2.87 -60.67 -9.35
CA ARG A 83 2.16 -60.90 -10.63
C ARG A 83 1.57 -59.61 -11.22
N GLN A 84 1.02 -58.73 -10.38
CA GLN A 84 0.52 -57.42 -10.81
C GLN A 84 1.66 -56.47 -11.21
N SER A 85 2.80 -56.55 -10.53
CA SER A 85 3.99 -55.72 -10.82
C SER A 85 4.73 -56.15 -12.08
N VAL A 86 4.55 -57.39 -12.54
CA VAL A 86 4.91 -57.82 -13.89
C VAL A 86 3.87 -57.24 -14.85
N THR A 87 3.90 -55.93 -15.03
CA THR A 87 3.11 -55.25 -16.05
C THR A 87 3.78 -55.54 -17.39
N ASP A 88 3.03 -56.10 -18.35
CA ASP A 88 3.54 -56.32 -19.70
C ASP A 88 4.10 -55.00 -20.26
N PRO A 89 5.27 -55.00 -20.92
CA PRO A 89 5.89 -53.77 -21.43
C PRO A 89 4.94 -53.00 -22.36
N GLY A 90 4.05 -53.68 -23.09
CA GLY A 90 3.02 -53.04 -23.93
C GLY A 90 1.97 -52.25 -23.15
N VAL A 91 1.61 -52.66 -21.92
CA VAL A 91 0.67 -51.92 -21.07
C VAL A 91 1.34 -50.66 -20.52
N ILE A 92 2.63 -50.73 -20.16
CA ILE A 92 3.40 -49.57 -19.71
C ILE A 92 3.53 -48.54 -20.83
N GLU A 93 3.84 -48.98 -22.05
CA GLU A 93 3.93 -48.11 -23.22
C GLU A 93 2.58 -47.47 -23.55
N ALA A 94 1.48 -48.23 -23.50
CA ALA A 94 0.14 -47.70 -23.72
C ALA A 94 -0.23 -46.63 -22.67
N GLN A 95 0.08 -46.88 -21.39
CA GLN A 95 -0.12 -45.90 -20.33
C GLN A 95 0.71 -44.62 -20.54
N ARG A 96 1.97 -44.76 -20.95
CA ARG A 96 2.83 -43.60 -21.25
C ARG A 96 2.27 -42.77 -22.40
N ARG A 97 1.82 -43.40 -23.48
CA ARG A 97 1.20 -42.72 -24.61
C ARG A 97 -0.05 -41.97 -24.20
N ALA A 98 -0.94 -42.60 -23.43
CA ALA A 98 -2.14 -41.93 -22.93
C ALA A 98 -1.81 -40.70 -22.06
N VAL A 99 -0.80 -40.80 -21.20
CA VAL A 99 -0.33 -39.67 -20.38
C VAL A 99 0.27 -38.55 -21.23
N GLU A 100 1.00 -38.89 -22.29
CA GLU A 100 1.60 -37.92 -23.21
C GLU A 100 0.52 -37.22 -24.04
N GLU A 101 -0.46 -37.94 -24.55
CA GLU A 101 -1.63 -37.41 -25.25
C GLU A 101 -2.45 -36.45 -24.37
N ASP A 102 -2.72 -36.82 -23.12
CA ASP A 102 -3.42 -35.98 -22.14
C ASP A 102 -2.62 -34.69 -21.82
N TRP A 103 -1.30 -34.82 -21.74
CA TRP A 103 -0.40 -33.69 -21.48
C TRP A 103 -0.36 -32.73 -22.67
N GLU A 104 -0.25 -33.24 -23.90
CA GLU A 104 -0.31 -32.45 -25.12
C GLU A 104 -1.65 -31.73 -25.26
N HIS A 105 -2.77 -32.42 -24.98
CA HIS A 105 -4.10 -31.82 -24.99
C HIS A 105 -4.21 -30.66 -23.99
N SER A 106 -3.73 -30.88 -22.76
CA SER A 106 -3.73 -29.86 -21.71
C SER A 106 -2.87 -28.65 -22.07
N ASN A 107 -1.72 -28.86 -22.71
CA ASN A 107 -0.85 -27.78 -23.17
C ASN A 107 -1.51 -26.95 -24.28
N ASN A 108 -2.20 -27.59 -25.23
CA ASN A 108 -2.89 -26.90 -26.30
C ASN A 108 -4.00 -25.99 -25.77
N LEU A 109 -4.82 -26.50 -24.84
CA LEU A 109 -5.85 -25.70 -24.16
C LEU A 109 -5.25 -24.52 -23.39
N ASN A 110 -4.10 -24.73 -22.73
CA ASN A 110 -3.40 -23.67 -22.02
C ASN A 110 -2.89 -22.59 -22.99
N ALA A 111 -2.34 -23.00 -24.13
CA ALA A 111 -1.86 -22.08 -25.17
C ALA A 111 -3.00 -21.24 -25.77
N GLU A 112 -4.15 -21.85 -26.06
CA GLU A 112 -5.35 -21.17 -26.53
C GLU A 112 -5.83 -20.14 -25.51
N TRP A 113 -5.96 -20.54 -24.24
CA TRP A 113 -6.38 -19.63 -23.17
C TRP A 113 -5.40 -18.47 -22.96
N ASN A 114 -4.09 -18.74 -23.03
CA ASN A 114 -3.08 -17.68 -22.94
C ASN A 114 -3.17 -16.69 -24.11
N ALA A 115 -3.50 -17.17 -25.32
CA ALA A 115 -3.68 -16.31 -26.47
C ALA A 115 -4.92 -15.39 -26.31
N GLU A 116 -6.03 -15.93 -25.81
CA GLU A 116 -7.23 -15.14 -25.50
C GLU A 116 -6.93 -14.06 -24.45
N VAL A 117 -6.31 -14.44 -23.34
CA VAL A 117 -5.93 -13.51 -22.26
C VAL A 117 -4.92 -12.46 -22.73
N ALA A 118 -4.00 -12.83 -23.64
CA ALA A 118 -3.06 -11.89 -24.22
C ALA A 118 -3.79 -10.83 -25.08
N ALA A 119 -4.75 -11.24 -25.90
CA ALA A 119 -5.56 -10.32 -26.71
C ALA A 119 -6.37 -9.34 -25.83
N GLU A 120 -7.02 -9.83 -24.77
CA GLU A 120 -7.73 -8.96 -23.82
C GLU A 120 -6.77 -7.96 -23.13
N ARG A 121 -5.56 -8.41 -22.76
CA ARG A 121 -4.54 -7.57 -22.15
C ARG A 121 -4.08 -6.47 -23.10
N GLU A 122 -3.88 -6.78 -24.37
CA GLU A 122 -3.48 -5.80 -25.38
C GLU A 122 -4.56 -4.73 -25.59
N GLN A 123 -5.84 -5.13 -25.64
CA GLN A 123 -6.96 -4.20 -25.71
C GLN A 123 -6.99 -3.25 -24.51
N ARG A 124 -6.87 -3.78 -23.28
CA ARG A 124 -6.80 -2.96 -22.07
C ARG A 124 -5.60 -2.00 -22.09
N LEU A 125 -4.43 -2.48 -22.49
CA LEU A 125 -3.22 -1.65 -22.57
C LEU A 125 -3.32 -0.56 -23.63
N ALA A 126 -4.05 -0.79 -24.73
CA ALA A 126 -4.30 0.25 -25.73
C ALA A 126 -5.13 1.40 -25.13
N ILE A 127 -6.21 1.08 -24.42
CA ILE A 127 -7.05 2.07 -23.73
C ILE A 127 -6.24 2.85 -22.69
N GLU A 128 -5.49 2.15 -21.83
CA GLU A 128 -4.64 2.80 -20.81
C GLU A 128 -3.57 3.71 -21.44
N LYS A 129 -3.05 3.37 -22.62
CA LYS A 129 -2.09 4.23 -23.33
C LYS A 129 -2.76 5.50 -23.85
N GLU A 130 -3.94 5.40 -24.42
CA GLU A 130 -4.71 6.56 -24.89
C GLU A 130 -5.04 7.51 -23.73
N GLU A 131 -5.53 6.97 -22.61
CA GLU A 131 -5.81 7.75 -21.40
C GLU A 131 -4.56 8.45 -20.85
N LYS A 132 -3.42 7.75 -20.81
CA LYS A 132 -2.14 8.34 -20.37
C LYS A 132 -1.68 9.45 -21.30
N VAL A 133 -1.85 9.31 -22.61
CA VAL A 133 -1.50 10.37 -23.57
C VAL A 133 -2.36 11.61 -23.31
N ILE A 134 -3.67 11.44 -23.11
CA ILE A 134 -4.58 12.55 -22.80
C ILE A 134 -4.16 13.25 -21.49
N GLN A 135 -3.86 12.49 -20.44
CA GLN A 135 -3.40 13.04 -19.16
C GLN A 135 -2.11 13.84 -19.31
N ILE A 136 -1.11 13.29 -20.02
CA ILE A 136 0.18 13.97 -20.24
C ILE A 136 -0.01 15.27 -21.01
N VAL A 137 -0.88 15.29 -22.01
CA VAL A 137 -1.18 16.51 -22.78
C VAL A 137 -1.84 17.55 -21.88
N ALA A 138 -2.85 17.18 -21.10
CA ALA A 138 -3.53 18.08 -20.18
C ALA A 138 -2.57 18.64 -19.10
N GLU A 139 -1.71 17.81 -18.53
CA GLU A 139 -0.69 18.24 -17.57
C GLU A 139 0.31 19.22 -18.19
N LYS A 140 0.72 18.96 -19.44
CA LYS A 140 1.64 19.84 -20.17
C LYS A 140 1.00 21.20 -20.46
N GLU A 141 -0.27 21.22 -20.84
CA GLU A 141 -1.03 22.46 -21.07
C GLU A 141 -1.20 23.26 -19.77
N ALA A 142 -1.62 22.61 -18.69
CA ALA A 142 -1.77 23.24 -17.37
C ALA A 142 -0.44 23.79 -16.85
N LYS A 143 0.66 23.06 -17.06
CA LYS A 143 2.00 23.53 -16.70
C LYS A 143 2.40 24.77 -17.51
N LYS A 144 2.16 24.76 -18.82
CA LYS A 144 2.44 25.90 -19.70
C LYS A 144 1.66 27.15 -19.29
N GLN A 145 0.39 27.00 -18.90
CA GLN A 145 -0.44 28.11 -18.42
C GLN A 145 0.12 28.70 -17.12
N LYS A 146 0.49 27.85 -16.15
CA LYS A 146 1.13 28.32 -14.90
C LYS A 146 2.46 29.03 -15.17
N GLU A 147 3.28 28.46 -16.04
CA GLU A 147 4.56 29.08 -16.42
C GLU A 147 4.35 30.46 -17.06
N SER A 148 3.31 30.65 -17.90
CA SER A 148 2.98 31.97 -18.43
C SER A 148 2.48 32.94 -17.36
N GLU A 149 1.59 32.49 -16.46
CA GLU A 149 1.07 33.35 -15.37
C GLU A 149 2.18 33.80 -14.41
N ASP A 150 3.10 32.90 -14.07
CA ASP A 150 4.24 33.22 -13.20
C ASP A 150 5.23 34.16 -13.89
N LEU A 151 5.43 34.02 -15.20
CA LEU A 151 6.27 34.92 -15.98
C LEU A 151 5.64 36.32 -16.08
N GLU A 152 4.34 36.42 -16.35
CA GLU A 152 3.61 37.70 -16.34
C GLU A 152 3.68 38.38 -14.97
N ARG A 153 3.50 37.63 -13.87
CA ARG A 153 3.62 38.16 -12.51
C ARG A 153 5.03 38.66 -12.21
N ALA A 154 6.06 37.93 -12.65
CA ALA A 154 7.44 38.33 -12.49
C ALA A 154 7.75 39.61 -13.29
N GLU A 155 7.26 39.72 -14.52
CA GLU A 155 7.41 40.92 -15.35
C GLU A 155 6.74 42.14 -14.70
N GLN A 156 5.51 41.99 -14.19
CA GLN A 156 4.81 43.06 -13.47
C GLN A 156 5.58 43.51 -12.23
N ALA A 157 6.14 42.56 -11.46
CA ALA A 157 6.95 42.88 -10.29
C ALA A 157 8.23 43.64 -10.67
N VAL A 158 8.91 43.23 -11.74
CA VAL A 158 10.09 43.93 -12.25
C VAL A 158 9.75 45.34 -12.73
N GLN A 159 8.64 45.52 -13.44
CA GLN A 159 8.19 46.84 -13.89
C GLN A 159 7.88 47.77 -12.71
N ALA A 160 7.14 47.29 -11.71
CA ALA A 160 6.87 48.04 -10.49
C ALA A 160 8.17 48.44 -9.76
N GLU A 161 9.15 47.54 -9.70
CA GLU A 161 10.44 47.83 -9.08
C GLU A 161 11.27 48.85 -9.88
N ILE A 162 11.22 48.80 -11.22
CA ILE A 162 11.82 49.82 -12.08
C ILE A 162 11.20 51.19 -11.83
N GLU A 163 9.88 51.27 -11.67
CA GLU A 163 9.19 52.51 -11.33
C GLU A 163 9.59 53.01 -9.94
N ASN A 164 9.62 52.13 -8.95
CA ASN A 164 10.06 52.45 -7.58
C ASN A 164 11.52 52.92 -7.56
N SER A 165 12.39 52.35 -8.40
CA SER A 165 13.81 52.69 -8.44
C SER A 165 14.08 54.16 -8.75
N LYS A 166 13.16 54.83 -9.45
CA LYS A 166 13.22 56.27 -9.74
C LYS A 166 13.10 57.13 -8.48
N THR A 167 12.49 56.61 -7.42
CA THR A 167 12.34 57.29 -6.13
C THR A 167 13.46 56.97 -5.14
N PHE A 168 14.44 56.15 -5.52
CA PHE A 168 15.57 55.80 -4.65
C PHE A 168 16.54 56.97 -4.45
N ILE A 169 17.11 57.04 -3.25
CA ILE A 169 18.08 58.05 -2.86
C ILE A 169 19.46 57.63 -3.41
N THR A 170 20.01 58.42 -4.33
CA THR A 170 21.33 58.28 -4.93
C THR A 170 22.27 59.35 -4.38
N ARG A 171 23.59 59.18 -4.56
CA ARG A 171 24.60 60.10 -3.98
C ARG A 171 24.37 61.57 -4.33
N ASP A 172 23.77 61.82 -5.49
CA ASP A 172 23.56 63.17 -6.02
C ASP A 172 22.28 63.84 -5.45
N ASN A 173 21.30 63.07 -4.96
CA ASN A 173 20.02 63.59 -4.44
C ASN A 173 19.89 63.52 -2.89
N ILE A 174 20.91 63.02 -2.18
CA ILE A 174 20.90 62.81 -0.71
C ILE A 174 20.55 64.10 0.06
N ASP A 175 21.24 65.21 -0.20
CA ASP A 175 21.09 66.42 0.60
C ASP A 175 19.66 66.99 0.51
N GLN A 176 19.04 66.93 -0.67
CA GLN A 176 17.67 67.39 -0.91
C GLN A 176 16.64 66.55 -0.13
N TYR A 177 16.80 65.22 -0.13
CA TYR A 177 15.91 64.33 0.62
C TYR A 177 16.09 64.45 2.14
N ILE A 178 17.29 64.76 2.63
CA ILE A 178 17.53 65.04 4.06
C ILE A 178 16.74 66.27 4.50
N GLU A 179 16.79 67.35 3.74
CA GLU A 179 16.03 68.58 4.03
C GLU A 179 14.51 68.33 3.96
N GLN A 180 14.04 67.57 2.98
CA GLN A 180 12.64 67.18 2.87
C GLN A 180 12.16 66.32 4.05
N ALA A 181 12.98 65.38 4.52
CA ALA A 181 12.66 64.52 5.66
C ALA A 181 12.68 65.27 7.00
N LEU A 182 13.50 66.32 7.13
CA LEU A 182 13.53 67.18 8.32
C LEU A 182 12.34 68.16 8.34
N SER A 183 11.89 68.62 7.16
CA SER A 183 10.78 69.57 7.03
C SER A 183 9.40 68.91 7.11
N SER A 184 9.25 67.66 6.64
CA SER A 184 7.98 66.94 6.63
C SER A 184 8.03 65.70 7.52
N HIS A 185 7.07 65.57 8.43
CA HIS A 185 6.91 64.39 9.28
C HIS A 185 5.72 63.54 8.79
N ILE A 186 5.97 62.26 8.54
CA ILE A 186 4.94 61.28 8.16
C ILE A 186 4.54 60.49 9.43
N ASP A 187 3.25 60.48 9.74
CA ASP A 187 2.68 59.76 10.89
C ASP A 187 2.11 58.41 10.44
N TYR A 188 2.75 57.32 10.87
CA TYR A 188 2.29 55.95 10.59
C TYR A 188 1.29 55.41 11.63
N ASN A 189 0.94 56.19 12.65
CA ASN A 189 0.01 55.71 13.68
C ASN A 189 -1.40 55.61 13.12
N PHE A 190 -2.03 54.44 13.30
CA PHE A 190 -3.44 54.22 12.99
C PHE A 190 -4.10 53.33 14.04
N ALA A 191 -5.41 53.53 14.25
CA ALA A 191 -6.25 52.68 15.08
C ALA A 191 -7.23 51.88 14.20
N ILE A 192 -7.59 50.67 14.63
CA ILE A 192 -8.55 49.81 13.94
C ILE A 192 -9.70 49.49 14.89
N ASP A 193 -10.93 49.69 14.45
CA ASP A 193 -12.13 49.31 15.20
C ASP A 193 -12.47 47.83 15.04
N LYS A 194 -13.37 47.31 15.89
CA LYS A 194 -13.87 45.92 15.79
C LYS A 194 -14.58 45.61 14.48
N GLU A 195 -15.06 46.64 13.76
CA GLU A 195 -15.67 46.55 12.44
C GLU A 195 -14.65 46.57 11.30
N GLY A 196 -13.35 46.74 11.60
CA GLY A 196 -12.27 46.79 10.62
C GLY A 196 -12.03 48.17 10.00
N ASN A 197 -12.70 49.23 10.48
CA ASN A 197 -12.46 50.60 10.01
C ASN A 197 -11.11 51.11 10.52
N VAL A 198 -10.31 51.72 9.63
CA VAL A 198 -8.98 52.25 9.92
C VAL A 198 -9.03 53.76 10.10
N TYR A 199 -8.51 54.26 11.23
CA TYR A 199 -8.42 55.68 11.57
C TYR A 199 -6.96 56.11 11.65
N GLN A 200 -6.52 57.01 10.76
CA GLN A 200 -5.11 57.45 10.68
C GLN A 200 -4.85 58.73 11.49
N GLY A 201 -3.68 58.78 12.14
CA GLY A 201 -3.05 59.99 12.69
C GLY A 201 -3.42 60.39 14.12
N LYS A 202 -2.75 61.44 14.61
CA LYS A 202 -2.97 62.08 15.92
C LYS A 202 -4.38 62.66 16.16
N LYS A 203 -5.20 62.81 15.12
CA LYS A 203 -6.61 63.25 15.18
C LYS A 203 -7.60 62.08 15.06
N ALA A 204 -7.21 60.86 15.39
CA ALA A 204 -8.09 59.70 15.41
C ALA A 204 -9.12 59.79 16.57
N ASN A 205 -10.13 60.63 16.41
CA ASN A 205 -11.30 60.68 17.28
C ASN A 205 -12.49 60.05 16.52
N PRO A 206 -13.07 58.92 16.99
CA PRO A 206 -14.14 58.21 16.29
C PRO A 206 -15.43 59.04 16.13
N ARG A 207 -15.52 60.22 16.75
CA ARG A 207 -16.66 61.14 16.68
C ARG A 207 -16.62 62.16 15.53
N ASN A 208 -15.44 62.51 15.00
CA ASN A 208 -15.26 63.59 14.01
C ASN A 208 -14.79 63.09 12.61
N SER A 209 -14.67 61.78 12.39
CA SER A 209 -14.02 61.22 11.21
C SER A 209 -14.84 61.31 9.90
N LYS A 210 -16.15 61.62 9.96
CA LYS A 210 -16.99 61.74 8.75
C LYS A 210 -16.77 63.04 7.98
N GLU A 211 -16.25 64.08 8.62
CA GLU A 211 -16.06 65.40 7.99
C GLU A 211 -14.69 65.53 7.30
N VAL A 212 -13.65 64.89 7.83
CA VAL A 212 -12.27 65.01 7.32
C VAL A 212 -12.07 64.28 5.98
N LEU A 213 -12.74 63.14 5.76
CA LEU A 213 -12.69 62.40 4.50
C LEU A 213 -13.26 63.19 3.30
N ALA A 214 -14.11 64.18 3.54
CA ALA A 214 -14.69 65.01 2.47
C ALA A 214 -13.76 66.18 2.06
N GLU A 215 -12.93 66.69 2.97
CA GLU A 215 -12.02 67.81 2.71
C GLU A 215 -10.73 67.34 2.01
N ASP A 216 -10.15 66.21 2.45
CA ASP A 216 -8.95 65.64 1.83
C ASP A 216 -9.21 65.15 0.39
N GLN A 217 -10.42 64.64 0.09
CA GLN A 217 -10.81 64.26 -1.27
C GLN A 217 -11.06 65.47 -2.18
N GLN A 218 -11.48 66.61 -1.64
CA GLN A 218 -11.63 67.85 -2.41
C GLN A 218 -10.28 68.51 -2.71
N GLU A 219 -9.30 68.39 -1.80
CA GLU A 219 -7.96 68.95 -1.97
C GLU A 219 -7.11 68.10 -2.92
N ALA A 220 -7.23 66.76 -2.86
CA ALA A 220 -6.65 65.83 -3.84
C ALA A 220 -7.26 66.00 -5.24
N ALA A 221 -8.57 66.23 -5.36
CA ALA A 221 -9.22 66.48 -6.66
C ALA A 221 -8.84 67.83 -7.30
N LYS A 222 -8.58 68.87 -6.49
CA LYS A 222 -8.09 70.18 -6.98
C LYS A 222 -6.65 70.09 -7.50
N ASN A 223 -5.78 69.31 -6.85
CA ASN A 223 -4.39 69.12 -7.29
C ASN A 223 -4.27 68.19 -8.52
N HIS A 224 -5.15 67.21 -8.68
CA HIS A 224 -5.19 66.37 -9.88
C HIS A 224 -5.97 66.96 -11.07
N GLY A 225 -6.78 68.01 -10.85
CA GLY A 225 -7.56 68.68 -11.90
C GLY A 225 -6.73 69.52 -12.89
N LEU A 226 -5.47 69.87 -12.56
CA LEU A 226 -4.61 70.69 -13.42
C LEU A 226 -3.86 69.89 -14.52
N PHE A 227 -3.94 68.55 -14.52
CA PHE A 227 -3.13 67.70 -15.42
C PHE A 227 -3.94 66.92 -16.48
N ARG A 228 -5.26 67.15 -16.61
CA ARG A 228 -6.10 66.54 -17.66
C ARG A 228 -6.54 67.55 -18.72
N LEU A 229 -5.58 68.04 -19.51
CA LEU A 229 -5.85 68.66 -20.81
C LEU A 229 -4.81 68.23 -21.84
N PHE A 230 -4.54 66.92 -22.00
CA PHE A 230 -3.90 66.40 -23.22
C PHE A 230 -4.18 64.89 -23.37
N SER A 231 -5.13 64.56 -24.24
CA SER A 231 -5.12 63.43 -25.20
C SER A 231 -6.56 62.98 -25.52
N SER A 232 -7.20 63.70 -26.45
CA SER A 232 -8.20 63.10 -27.32
C SER A 232 -7.49 62.65 -28.60
N GLN A 233 -7.42 61.34 -28.82
CA GLN A 233 -7.53 60.62 -30.10
C GLN A 233 -7.22 59.15 -29.86
#